data_AF-A0A1B1EYN1-F1
#
_entry.id   AF-A0A1B1EYN1-F1
#
_cell.length_a   1.000
_cell.length_b   1.000
_cell.length_c   1.000
_cell.angle_alpha   90.00
_cell.angle_beta   90.00
_cell.angle_gamma   90.00
#
_symmetry.space_group_name_H-M   'P 1'
#
loop_
_entity.id
_entity.type
_entity.pdbx_description
1 polymer ?
#
loop_
_entity_poly.entity_id
_entity_poly.type
_entity_poly.pdbx_seq_one_letter_code
_entity_poly.pdbx_strand_id
1 'polypeptide(L)'
;FATSDLNDLYRRVINRNNRLKRLIDLGAPEIIVNNEKRMLQESVDALFDNGRRGRPVTGPGNRPLKSLSDLLKGKQGRFRQNLLGKRVDYSGRSVIVVGPQLKLHQCGLPKLMALELFKPFVMKRLVDLNHAQNIK
;
A
#
# COMPACT_ATOMS: atom_id res chain seq x y z
N PHE A 1 15.13 0.75 -9.71
CA PHE A 1 14.42 1.38 -8.58
C PHE A 1 12.92 1.30 -8.82
N ALA A 2 12.12 0.82 -7.86
CA ALA A 2 10.67 0.84 -7.94
C ALA A 2 10.16 2.16 -7.33
N THR A 3 9.53 3.01 -8.15
CA THR A 3 9.00 4.32 -7.73
C THR A 3 7.48 4.30 -7.68
N SER A 4 6.89 5.01 -6.72
CA SER A 4 5.43 5.16 -6.63
C SER A 4 4.89 6.00 -7.80
N ASP A 5 3.72 5.62 -8.33
CA ASP A 5 2.97 6.40 -9.33
C ASP A 5 2.76 7.87 -8.90
N LEU A 6 2.62 8.12 -7.59
CA LEU A 6 2.49 9.47 -7.04
C LEU A 6 3.70 10.34 -7.35
N ASN A 7 4.91 9.77 -7.37
CA ASN A 7 6.11 10.54 -7.64
C ASN A 7 6.10 11.10 -9.07
N ASP A 8 5.56 10.36 -10.02
CA ASP A 8 5.44 10.81 -11.40
C ASP A 8 4.37 11.89 -11.54
N LEU A 9 3.26 11.77 -10.83
CA LEU A 9 2.21 12.80 -10.77
C LEU A 9 2.74 14.10 -10.13
N TYR A 10 3.44 14.00 -9.00
CA TYR A 10 4.10 15.15 -8.36
C TYR A 10 5.16 15.80 -9.26
N ARG A 11 6.01 15.00 -9.92
CA ARG A 11 7.02 15.52 -10.84
C ARG A 11 6.38 16.33 -11.98
N ARG A 12 5.25 15.88 -12.51
CA ARG A 12 4.49 16.64 -13.53
C ARG A 12 4.01 17.98 -12.99
N VAL A 13 3.38 18.01 -11.82
CA VAL A 13 2.90 19.26 -11.19
C VAL A 13 4.06 20.24 -10.98
N ILE A 14 5.16 19.78 -10.39
CA ILE A 14 6.34 20.62 -10.11
C ILE A 14 6.90 21.20 -11.41
N ASN A 15 7.07 20.36 -12.44
CA ASN A 15 7.61 20.80 -13.73
C ASN A 15 6.70 21.84 -14.42
N ARG A 16 5.37 21.65 -14.37
CA ARG A 16 4.40 22.59 -14.92
C ARG A 16 4.39 23.92 -14.16
N ASN A 17 4.44 23.88 -12.84
CA ASN A 17 4.49 25.08 -12.01
C ASN A 17 5.78 25.88 -12.26
N ASN A 18 6.92 25.21 -12.31
CA ASN A 18 8.21 25.85 -12.60
C ASN A 18 8.23 26.47 -14.01
N ARG A 19 7.62 25.79 -14.99
CA ARG A 19 7.48 26.32 -16.36
C ARG A 19 6.55 27.54 -16.40
N LEU A 20 5.39 27.49 -15.75
CA LEU A 20 4.46 28.60 -15.66
C LEU A 20 5.13 29.84 -15.04
N LYS A 21 5.88 29.65 -13.94
CA LYS A 21 6.63 30.74 -13.30
C LYS A 21 7.61 31.40 -14.28
N ARG A 22 8.42 30.61 -14.99
CA ARG A 22 9.35 31.12 -16.01
C ARG A 22 8.65 31.87 -17.15
N LEU A 23 7.48 31.40 -17.60
CA LEU A 23 6.72 32.07 -18.68
C LEU A 23 6.19 33.44 -18.23
N ILE A 24 5.76 33.55 -16.97
CA ILE A 24 5.33 34.83 -16.38
C ILE A 24 6.54 35.78 -16.25
N ASP A 25 7.66 35.29 -15.73
CA ASP A 25 8.88 36.09 -15.55
C ASP A 25 9.45 36.63 -16.88
N LEU A 26 9.27 35.88 -17.98
CA LEU A 26 9.68 36.28 -19.32
C LEU A 26 8.65 37.17 -20.06
N GLY A 27 7.51 37.48 -19.45
CA GLY A 27 6.46 38.27 -20.09
C GLY A 27 5.81 37.58 -21.29
N ALA A 28 5.67 36.25 -21.25
CA ALA A 28 5.06 35.50 -22.35
C ALA A 28 3.60 35.94 -22.60
N PRO A 29 3.11 35.90 -23.86
CA PRO A 29 1.74 36.27 -24.20
C PRO A 29 0.69 35.51 -23.39
N GLU A 30 -0.44 36.17 -23.10
CA GLU A 30 -1.52 35.59 -22.27
C GLU A 30 -2.03 34.24 -22.78
N ILE A 31 -2.08 34.03 -24.10
CA ILE A 31 -2.52 32.76 -24.70
C ILE A 31 -1.64 31.60 -24.20
N ILE A 32 -0.31 31.80 -24.16
CA ILE A 32 0.64 30.79 -23.71
C ILE A 32 0.52 30.57 -22.20
N VAL A 33 0.41 31.65 -21.43
CA VAL A 33 0.23 31.60 -19.98
C VAL A 33 -1.06 30.88 -19.60
N ASN A 34 -2.17 31.17 -20.27
CA ASN A 34 -3.47 30.53 -20.05
C ASN A 34 -3.44 29.05 -20.40
N ASN A 35 -2.74 28.66 -21.47
CA ASN A 35 -2.54 27.25 -21.78
C ASN A 35 -1.71 26.54 -20.70
N GLU A 36 -0.62 27.15 -20.19
CA GLU A 36 0.18 26.51 -19.14
C GLU A 36 -0.58 26.44 -17.79
N LYS A 37 -1.42 27.44 -17.46
CA LYS A 37 -2.36 27.38 -16.33
C LYS A 37 -3.33 26.20 -16.46
N ARG A 38 -3.91 25.99 -17.65
CA ARG A 38 -4.77 24.82 -17.93
C ARG A 38 -4.01 23.51 -17.74
N MET A 39 -2.79 23.39 -18.28
CA MET A 39 -1.98 22.18 -18.14
C MET A 39 -1.55 21.91 -16.69
N LEU A 40 -1.31 22.95 -15.91
CA LEU A 40 -1.04 22.83 -14.48
C LEU A 40 -2.28 22.33 -13.74
N GLN A 41 -3.46 22.87 -14.03
CA GLN A 41 -4.72 22.39 -13.45
C GLN A 41 -4.97 20.92 -13.77
N GLU A 42 -4.79 20.50 -15.02
CA GLU A 42 -4.94 19.08 -15.42
C GLU A 42 -3.95 18.16 -14.68
N SER A 43 -2.73 18.65 -14.40
CA SER A 43 -1.73 17.88 -13.66
C SER A 43 -2.10 17.76 -12.17
N VAL A 44 -2.70 18.79 -11.58
CA VAL A 44 -3.22 18.77 -10.20
C VAL A 44 -4.45 17.86 -10.11
N ASP A 45 -5.37 17.94 -11.06
CA ASP A 45 -6.55 17.08 -11.12
C ASP A 45 -6.14 15.60 -11.21
N ALA A 46 -5.15 15.28 -12.06
CA ALA A 46 -4.63 13.91 -12.17
C ALA A 46 -3.92 13.41 -10.89
N LEU A 47 -3.31 14.30 -10.10
CA LEU A 47 -2.72 13.93 -8.81
C LEU A 47 -3.80 13.50 -7.80
N PHE A 48 -4.91 14.23 -7.73
CA PHE A 48 -5.98 13.97 -6.78
C PHE A 48 -6.93 12.86 -7.23
N ASP A 49 -7.40 12.88 -8.48
CA ASP A 49 -8.35 11.90 -9.03
C ASP A 49 -8.12 11.69 -10.53
N ASN A 50 -7.18 10.80 -10.86
CA ASN A 50 -6.77 10.53 -12.24
C ASN A 50 -7.90 9.86 -13.03
N GLY A 51 -8.34 10.49 -14.12
CA GLY A 51 -9.42 9.99 -14.97
C GLY A 51 -10.83 10.45 -14.57
N ARG A 52 -10.98 11.33 -13.57
CA ARG A 52 -12.28 11.96 -13.28
C ARG A 52 -12.73 12.90 -14.40
N ARG A 53 -11.79 13.62 -15.01
CA ARG A 53 -12.03 14.55 -16.12
C ARG A 53 -11.07 14.21 -17.26
N GLY A 54 -11.61 13.63 -18.34
CA GLY A 54 -10.85 13.29 -19.54
C GLY A 54 -10.06 11.98 -19.45
N ARG A 55 -9.10 11.80 -20.36
CA ARG A 55 -8.29 10.58 -20.44
C ARG A 55 -7.31 10.53 -19.27
N PRO A 56 -7.19 9.39 -18.57
CA PRO A 56 -6.27 9.27 -17.45
C PRO A 56 -4.83 9.40 -17.93
N VAL A 57 -4.00 10.00 -17.07
CA VAL A 57 -2.57 10.03 -17.26
C VAL A 57 -2.03 8.61 -17.13
N THR A 58 -1.38 8.12 -18.20
CA THR A 58 -0.78 6.79 -18.25
C THR A 58 0.74 6.85 -18.04
N GLY A 59 1.27 5.79 -17.44
CA GLY A 59 2.70 5.51 -17.31
C GLY A 59 3.18 4.52 -18.38
N PRO A 60 4.37 3.94 -18.19
CA PRO A 60 4.89 2.87 -19.04
C PRO A 60 3.88 1.72 -19.18
N GLY A 61 3.74 1.18 -20.39
CA GLY A 61 2.78 0.11 -20.68
C GLY A 61 1.31 0.57 -20.72
N ASN A 62 1.06 1.87 -20.91
CA ASN A 62 -0.26 2.48 -21.01
C ASN A 62 -1.17 2.25 -19.79
N ARG A 63 -0.59 1.88 -18.64
CA ARG A 63 -1.32 1.70 -17.39
C ARG A 63 -1.65 3.08 -16.80
N PRO A 64 -2.90 3.34 -16.37
CA PRO A 64 -3.23 4.58 -15.66
C PRO A 64 -2.46 4.65 -14.34
N LEU A 65 -1.87 5.81 -14.07
CA LEU A 65 -1.21 6.07 -12.80
C LEU A 65 -2.24 6.14 -11.67
N LYS A 66 -1.92 5.57 -10.50
CA LYS A 66 -2.80 5.65 -9.33
C LYS A 66 -2.73 7.03 -8.67
N SER A 67 -3.87 7.70 -8.57
CA SER A 67 -4.03 8.97 -7.87
C SER A 67 -4.17 8.80 -6.35
N LEU A 68 -4.18 9.91 -5.61
CA LEU A 68 -4.44 9.91 -4.17
C LEU A 68 -5.81 9.28 -3.84
N SER A 69 -6.85 9.62 -4.61
CA SER A 69 -8.19 9.07 -4.41
C SER A 69 -8.21 7.57 -4.65
N ASP A 70 -7.50 7.07 -5.68
CA ASP A 70 -7.42 5.62 -5.99
C ASP A 70 -6.70 4.82 -4.91
N LEU A 71 -5.77 5.43 -4.18
CA LEU A 71 -5.11 4.80 -3.05
C LEU A 71 -6.05 4.66 -1.85
N LEU A 72 -7.04 5.54 -1.71
CA LEU A 72 -8.01 5.51 -0.61
C LEU A 72 -9.20 4.60 -0.93
N LYS A 73 -9.75 4.71 -2.15
CA LYS A 73 -10.99 4.04 -2.57
C LYS A 73 -10.77 2.65 -3.18
N GLY A 74 -11.85 1.87 -3.28
CA GLY A 74 -11.84 0.56 -3.94
C GLY A 74 -11.39 -0.62 -3.05
N LYS A 75 -11.45 -1.83 -3.61
CA LYS A 75 -11.13 -3.08 -2.89
C LYS A 75 -9.67 -3.14 -2.45
N GLN A 76 -8.76 -2.63 -3.28
CA GLN A 76 -7.32 -2.52 -3.01
C GLN A 76 -6.94 -1.15 -2.39
N GLY A 77 -7.94 -0.38 -1.96
CA GLY A 77 -7.72 0.91 -1.30
C GLY A 77 -7.38 0.74 0.17
N ARG A 78 -6.83 1.80 0.78
CA ARG A 78 -6.35 1.79 2.18
C ARG A 78 -7.41 1.35 3.17
N PHE A 79 -8.65 1.85 3.05
CA PHE A 79 -9.71 1.52 3.99
C PHE A 79 -10.03 0.03 4.00
N ARG A 80 -10.33 -0.55 2.83
CA ARG A 80 -10.78 -1.94 2.74
C ARG A 80 -9.66 -2.94 2.92
N GLN A 81 -8.47 -2.65 2.36
CA GLN A 81 -7.39 -3.62 2.34
C GLN A 81 -6.54 -3.59 3.60
N ASN A 82 -6.32 -2.41 4.21
CA ASN A 82 -5.32 -2.23 5.25
C ASN A 82 -5.89 -1.78 6.60
N LEU A 83 -7.06 -1.13 6.61
CA LEU A 83 -7.72 -0.73 7.86
C LEU A 83 -8.67 -1.83 8.36
N LEU A 84 -9.47 -2.42 7.47
CA LEU A 84 -10.43 -3.48 7.83
C LEU A 84 -9.83 -4.91 7.78
N GLY A 85 -8.79 -5.10 6.98
CA GLY A 85 -8.01 -6.33 6.94
C GLY A 85 -6.58 -6.03 7.30
N LYS A 86 -5.99 -6.78 8.24
CA LYS A 86 -4.56 -6.71 8.51
C LYS A 86 -3.99 -8.11 8.52
N ARG A 87 -2.77 -8.24 8.01
CA ARG A 87 -1.98 -9.43 8.28
C ARG A 87 -1.65 -9.43 9.76
N VAL A 88 -1.77 -10.60 10.38
CA VAL A 88 -1.58 -10.78 11.81
C VAL A 88 -0.49 -11.82 12.04
N ASP A 89 0.39 -11.54 13.00
CA ASP A 89 1.37 -12.49 13.48
C ASP A 89 0.68 -13.56 14.35
N TYR A 90 1.42 -14.61 14.73
CA TYR A 90 0.89 -15.75 15.48
C TYR A 90 -0.33 -16.40 14.79
N SER A 91 -0.29 -16.50 13.47
CA SER A 91 -1.31 -17.17 12.67
C SER A 91 -0.69 -18.24 11.76
N GLY A 92 -1.47 -19.27 11.43
CA GLY A 92 -1.03 -20.39 10.60
C GLY A 92 -2.16 -20.92 9.72
N ARG A 93 -1.81 -21.60 8.63
CA ARG A 93 -2.76 -22.26 7.72
C ARG A 93 -2.27 -23.68 7.41
N SER A 94 -3.17 -24.66 7.43
CA SER A 94 -2.88 -26.04 7.03
C SER A 94 -4.11 -26.69 6.41
N VAL A 95 -3.92 -27.90 5.88
CA VAL A 95 -5.00 -28.75 5.37
C VAL A 95 -5.74 -29.39 6.54
N ILE A 96 -7.07 -29.38 6.49
CA ILE A 96 -7.91 -30.05 7.48
C ILE A 96 -8.05 -31.53 7.16
N VAL A 97 -7.99 -32.38 8.18
CA VAL A 97 -8.16 -33.84 8.07
C VAL A 97 -9.15 -34.29 9.16
N VAL A 98 -9.94 -35.31 8.86
CA VAL A 98 -10.94 -35.85 9.80
C VAL A 98 -10.24 -36.52 11.00
N GLY A 99 -10.62 -36.14 12.22
CA GLY A 99 -10.13 -36.71 13.48
C GLY A 99 -11.28 -37.27 14.32
N PRO A 100 -11.82 -38.46 14.00
CA PRO A 100 -13.05 -38.99 14.60
C PRO A 100 -12.97 -39.22 16.13
N GLN A 101 -11.77 -39.33 16.68
CA GLN A 101 -11.50 -39.51 18.11
C GLN A 101 -11.56 -38.21 18.93
N LEU A 102 -11.64 -37.05 18.28
CA LEU A 102 -11.64 -35.75 18.96
C LEU A 102 -13.03 -35.41 19.51
N LYS A 103 -13.07 -34.79 20.68
CA LYS A 103 -14.31 -34.24 21.26
C LYS A 103 -14.69 -32.92 20.55
N LEU A 104 -15.94 -32.50 20.72
CA LEU A 104 -16.51 -31.29 20.08
C LEU A 104 -15.68 -30.01 20.29
N HIS A 105 -14.97 -29.88 21.41
CA HIS A 105 -14.17 -28.71 21.77
C HIS A 105 -12.67 -28.86 21.50
N GLN A 106 -12.26 -29.89 20.75
CA GLN A 106 -10.86 -30.20 20.48
C GLN A 106 -10.53 -30.09 18.98
N CYS A 107 -9.28 -29.77 18.67
CA CYS A 107 -8.74 -29.83 17.32
C CYS A 107 -7.31 -30.42 17.34
N GLY A 108 -6.90 -31.03 16.23
CA GLY A 108 -5.53 -31.49 16.05
C GLY A 108 -4.65 -30.36 15.53
N LEU A 109 -3.54 -30.07 16.22
CA LEU A 109 -2.56 -29.07 15.80
C LEU A 109 -1.20 -29.74 15.55
N PRO A 110 -0.62 -29.61 14.34
CA PRO A 110 0.71 -30.16 14.06
C PRO A 110 1.78 -29.59 15.00
N LYS A 111 2.63 -30.45 15.54
CA LYS A 111 3.65 -30.08 16.54
C LYS A 111 4.55 -28.93 16.08
N LEU A 112 4.99 -28.94 14.82
CA LEU A 112 5.83 -27.88 14.27
C LEU A 112 5.10 -26.52 14.21
N MET A 113 3.81 -26.53 13.89
CA MET A 113 3.00 -25.33 13.87
C MET A 113 2.76 -24.80 15.28
N ALA A 114 2.45 -25.69 16.22
CA ALA A 114 2.32 -25.35 17.63
C ALA A 114 3.61 -24.70 18.17
N LEU A 115 4.78 -25.27 17.83
CA LEU A 115 6.06 -24.73 18.29
C LEU A 115 6.28 -23.30 17.81
N GLU A 116 5.97 -22.98 16.56
CA GLU A 116 6.16 -21.61 16.03
C GLU A 116 5.12 -20.63 16.58
N LEU A 117 3.84 -21.03 16.66
CA LEU A 117 2.77 -20.19 17.21
C LEU A 117 2.98 -19.85 18.69
N PHE A 118 3.50 -20.81 19.46
CA PHE A 118 3.71 -20.65 20.91
C PHE A 118 5.17 -20.38 21.29
N LYS A 119 6.03 -20.08 20.31
CA LYS A 119 7.48 -19.89 20.51
C LYS A 119 7.84 -18.96 21.68
N PRO A 120 7.20 -17.78 21.86
CA PRO A 120 7.51 -16.91 23.00
C PRO A 120 7.18 -17.55 24.35
N PHE A 121 6.09 -18.33 24.42
CA PHE A 121 5.65 -19.01 25.64
C PHE A 121 6.57 -20.18 25.99
N VAL A 122 6.98 -20.96 24.98
CA VAL A 122 7.91 -22.08 25.16
C VAL A 122 9.26 -21.55 25.65
N MET A 123 9.80 -20.50 25.01
CA MET A 123 11.05 -19.87 25.43
C MET A 123 11.00 -19.40 26.87
N LYS A 124 9.94 -18.69 27.27
CA LYS A 124 9.74 -18.27 28.66
C LYS A 124 9.74 -19.45 29.62
N ARG A 125 9.01 -20.52 29.29
CA ARG A 125 8.89 -21.69 30.17
C ARG A 125 10.22 -22.43 30.35
N LEU A 126 11.07 -22.46 29.33
CA LEU A 126 12.41 -23.07 29.42
C LEU A 126 13.32 -22.30 30.39
N VAL A 127 13.23 -20.97 30.40
CA VAL A 127 13.96 -20.13 31.35
C VAL A 127 13.41 -20.33 32.77
N ASP A 128 12.08 -20.30 32.95
CA ASP A 128 11.44 -20.50 34.27
C ASP A 128 11.81 -21.85 34.91
N LEU A 129 12.01 -22.89 34.09
CA LEU A 129 12.40 -24.23 34.52
C LEU A 129 13.92 -24.40 34.66
N ASN A 130 14.71 -23.34 34.47
CA ASN A 130 16.18 -23.37 34.46
C ASN A 130 16.79 -24.33 33.42
N HIS A 131 16.06 -24.64 32.34
CA HIS A 131 16.60 -25.41 31.21
C HIS A 131 17.38 -24.54 30.22
N ALA A 132 17.18 -23.22 30.24
CA ALA A 132 17.92 -22.24 29.46
C ALA A 132 18.28 -21.03 30.33
N GLN A 133 19.48 -20.48 30.16
CA GLN A 133 19.95 -19.35 30.96
C GLN A 133 19.39 -17.99 30.48
N ASN A 134 19.01 -17.87 29.21
CA ASN A 134 18.46 -16.65 28.64
C ASN A 134 17.55 -16.93 27.42
N ILE A 135 16.88 -15.88 26.94
CA ILE A 135 15.89 -15.92 25.83
C ILE A 135 16.58 -15.78 24.45
N LYS A 136 17.92 -15.71 24.41
CA LYS A 136 18.67 -15.35 23.19
C LYS A 136 19.02 -16.56 22.32
#